data_AF-A0A139Y3J3-F1
#
_entry.id   AF-A0A139Y3J3-F1
#
_cell.length_a   1.000
_cell.length_b   1.000
_cell.length_c   1.000
_cell.angle_alpha   90.00
_cell.angle_beta   90.00
_cell.angle_gamma   90.00
#
_symmetry.space_group_name_H-M   'P 1'
#
loop_
_entity.id
_entity.type
_entity.pdbx_description
1 polymer ?
#
loop_
_entity_poly.entity_id
_entity_poly.type
_entity_poly.pdbx_seq_one_letter_code
_entity_poly.pdbx_strand_id
1 'polypeptide(L)'
;MEAVTTKMHWETVTYTWEVKDFVDLREMAQNELTDGCTRLESTTFHDFALWLFPNGQKQHSSVNSIDISLMYRGSKDFVVAKWSACFLDEEDQPVPRTRLGDPLKKYFRGGDGRRFSYSPSDASIQKWLVDGALRVKCEVQIAMELTSSRPLRGSGKTADNSFKQDIVKYCERDETRDVSINCGKEVYRASRFMLAARSEVLQAMLEGKFKEASESEINFEELSPHIAKQILDFIHYDRCSLLEGSPKAGKDGDKRKRIHDILQLFAAADKYDIKGLGDLCQDALIQNMDHYTIADIMVFAEQISSQKLLQAGQTYLQYTNAWTLWQALRGSASTTPVSVTTNFRLMEAPTKEVKQV
;
A
#
# COMPACT_ATOMS: atom_id res chain seq x y z
N MET A 1 -8.52 -21.91 -38.02
CA MET A 1 -7.85 -21.71 -36.73
C MET A 1 -7.67 -20.21 -36.57
N GLU A 2 -8.48 -19.57 -35.75
CA GLU A 2 -8.29 -18.14 -35.45
C GLU A 2 -7.22 -18.00 -34.37
N ALA A 3 -6.21 -17.18 -34.64
CA ALA A 3 -5.06 -17.00 -33.77
C ALA A 3 -5.48 -16.22 -32.52
N VAL A 4 -5.26 -16.81 -31.34
CA VAL A 4 -5.39 -16.13 -30.05
C VAL A 4 -4.34 -15.02 -30.01
N THR A 5 -4.77 -13.77 -29.87
CA THR A 5 -3.87 -12.62 -29.75
C THR A 5 -3.82 -12.19 -28.29
N THR A 6 -2.71 -12.45 -27.60
CA THR A 6 -2.45 -11.94 -26.25
C THR A 6 -1.96 -10.48 -26.35
N LYS A 7 -2.61 -9.56 -25.63
CA LYS A 7 -2.17 -8.15 -25.51
C LYS A 7 -1.85 -7.84 -24.05
N MET A 8 -0.66 -7.27 -23.83
CA MET A 8 -0.27 -6.75 -22.52
C MET A 8 -0.70 -5.29 -22.43
N HIS A 9 -1.36 -4.92 -21.33
CA HIS A 9 -1.68 -3.52 -21.04
C HIS A 9 -0.45 -2.84 -20.43
N TRP A 10 -0.25 -1.57 -20.77
CA TRP A 10 0.90 -0.79 -20.32
C TRP A 10 0.43 0.52 -19.71
N GLU A 11 1.01 0.88 -18.58
CA GLU A 11 0.99 2.23 -18.05
C GLU A 11 2.30 2.93 -18.44
N THR A 12 2.23 4.15 -18.96
CA THR A 12 3.41 4.91 -19.37
C THR A 12 3.57 6.13 -18.48
N VAL A 13 4.74 6.26 -17.86
CA VAL A 13 5.11 7.35 -16.97
C VAL A 13 6.29 8.08 -17.58
N THR A 14 6.18 9.41 -17.67
CA THR A 14 7.26 10.28 -18.16
C THR A 14 7.68 11.23 -17.04
N TYR A 15 8.98 11.33 -16.81
CA TYR A 15 9.58 12.15 -15.77
C TYR A 15 10.80 12.89 -16.33
N THR A 16 10.92 14.19 -16.04
CA THR A 16 12.09 14.99 -16.39
C THR A 16 12.77 15.46 -15.12
N TRP A 17 14.07 15.17 -15.00
CA TRP A 17 14.89 15.57 -13.88
C TRP A 17 15.91 16.62 -14.33
N GLU A 18 15.95 17.74 -13.62
CA GLU A 18 16.95 18.80 -13.81
C GLU A 18 18.01 18.71 -12.71
N VAL A 19 19.25 18.47 -13.11
CA VAL A 19 20.42 18.40 -12.24
C VAL A 19 21.22 19.69 -12.40
N LYS A 20 20.99 20.64 -11.49
CA LYS A 20 21.65 21.95 -11.48
C LYS A 20 23.13 21.83 -11.13
N ASP A 21 23.91 22.84 -11.53
CA ASP A 21 25.33 22.98 -11.21
C ASP A 21 26.13 21.72 -11.60
N PHE A 22 25.82 21.15 -12.77
CA PHE A 22 26.29 19.81 -13.13
C PHE A 22 27.81 19.72 -13.30
N VAL A 23 28.45 20.78 -13.79
CA VAL A 23 29.92 20.85 -13.93
C VAL A 23 30.58 20.86 -12.56
N ASP A 24 30.08 21.69 -11.64
CA ASP A 24 30.60 21.77 -10.27
C ASP A 24 30.45 20.42 -9.55
N LEU A 25 29.30 19.74 -9.74
CA LEU A 25 29.09 18.38 -9.23
C LEU A 25 30.09 17.36 -9.80
N ARG A 26 30.53 17.52 -11.06
CA ARG A 26 31.61 16.71 -11.62
C ARG A 26 32.97 17.08 -11.01
N GLU A 27 33.31 18.34 -10.86
CA GLU A 27 34.58 18.74 -10.25
C GLU A 27 34.67 18.26 -8.79
N MET A 28 33.59 18.40 -8.02
CA MET A 28 33.49 17.87 -6.67
C MET A 28 33.71 16.35 -6.63
N ALA A 29 33.02 15.61 -7.50
CA ALA A 29 33.13 14.15 -7.55
C ALA A 29 34.52 13.63 -7.96
N GLN A 30 35.34 14.43 -8.67
CA GLN A 30 36.74 14.08 -8.98
C GLN A 30 37.68 14.24 -7.78
N ASN A 31 37.37 15.19 -6.90
CA ASN A 31 38.21 15.58 -5.77
C ASN A 31 37.90 14.80 -4.47
N GLU A 32 36.85 13.96 -4.45
CA GLU A 32 36.54 13.11 -3.30
C GLU A 32 37.61 12.02 -3.10
N LEU A 33 38.26 12.04 -1.94
CA LEU A 33 39.33 11.10 -1.53
C LEU A 33 38.80 9.70 -1.17
N THR A 34 37.51 9.57 -0.89
CA THR A 34 36.85 8.31 -0.61
C THR A 34 36.46 7.61 -1.91
N ASP A 35 36.50 6.27 -1.96
CA ASP A 35 36.00 5.46 -3.09
C ASP A 35 34.49 5.65 -3.39
N GLY A 36 33.81 6.54 -2.66
CA GLY A 36 32.40 6.87 -2.77
C GLY A 36 32.17 7.92 -3.84
N CYS A 37 31.54 7.49 -4.92
CA CYS A 37 31.13 8.32 -6.03
C CYS A 37 29.97 9.22 -5.59
N THR A 38 29.99 10.53 -5.87
CA THR A 38 28.86 11.43 -5.57
C THR A 38 27.60 10.93 -6.28
N ARG A 39 26.72 10.26 -5.53
CA ARG A 39 25.45 9.74 -6.03
C ARG A 39 24.36 10.76 -5.82
N LEU A 40 23.74 11.17 -6.90
CA LEU A 40 22.52 11.98 -6.89
C LEU A 40 21.32 11.04 -7.05
N GLU A 41 20.23 11.38 -6.35
CA GLU A 41 18.96 10.68 -6.47
C GLU A 41 17.85 11.69 -6.77
N SER A 42 17.01 11.39 -7.77
CA SER A 42 15.85 12.20 -8.09
C SER A 42 14.76 12.05 -7.03
N THR A 43 13.77 12.95 -7.05
CA THR A 43 12.51 12.69 -6.34
C THR A 43 11.86 11.42 -6.87
N THR A 44 11.13 10.70 -6.02
CA THR A 44 10.39 9.51 -6.45
C THR A 44 9.23 9.91 -7.38
N PHE A 45 9.07 9.20 -8.49
CA PHE A 45 8.01 9.36 -9.49
C PHE A 45 7.40 7.99 -9.79
N HIS A 46 6.09 7.83 -9.56
CA HIS A 46 5.36 6.55 -9.79
C HIS A 46 6.14 5.32 -9.30
N ASP A 47 6.56 5.36 -8.02
CA ASP A 47 7.36 4.30 -7.40
C ASP A 47 8.77 4.06 -7.98
N PHE A 48 9.30 4.95 -8.82
CA PHE A 48 10.68 4.90 -9.31
C PHE A 48 11.50 6.12 -8.89
N ALA A 49 12.81 6.00 -8.88
CA ALA A 49 13.75 7.11 -8.75
C ALA A 49 14.92 6.92 -9.71
N LEU A 50 15.51 8.00 -10.20
CA LEU A 50 16.76 7.95 -10.97
C LEU A 50 17.94 8.13 -10.04
N TRP A 51 18.94 7.27 -10.20
CA TRP A 51 20.27 7.50 -9.66
C TRP A 51 21.18 8.02 -10.76
N LEU A 52 21.96 9.05 -10.45
CA LEU A 52 22.97 9.60 -11.33
C LEU A 52 24.30 9.72 -10.61
N PHE A 53 25.38 9.29 -11.26
CA PHE A 53 26.75 9.54 -10.81
C PHE A 53 27.44 10.42 -11.85
N PRO A 54 27.74 11.69 -11.53
CA PRO A 54 28.26 12.65 -12.50
C PRO A 54 29.59 12.24 -13.14
N ASN A 55 30.44 11.50 -12.42
CA ASN A 55 31.72 10.95 -12.93
C ASN A 55 31.81 9.42 -12.88
N GLY A 56 30.65 8.77 -12.86
CA GLY A 56 30.56 7.32 -12.89
C GLY A 56 31.15 6.72 -11.64
N GLN A 57 31.63 5.49 -11.76
CA GLN A 57 32.01 4.68 -10.60
C GLN A 57 33.32 3.91 -10.83
N LYS A 58 34.29 4.08 -9.92
CA LYS A 58 35.57 3.37 -9.95
C LYS A 58 35.38 1.86 -9.97
N GLN A 59 34.52 1.33 -9.09
CA GLN A 59 34.17 -0.09 -8.98
C GLN A 59 33.58 -0.70 -10.27
N HIS A 60 33.22 0.14 -11.24
CA HIS A 60 32.60 -0.26 -12.49
C HIS A 60 33.36 0.20 -13.73
N SER A 61 34.60 0.66 -13.57
CA SER A 61 35.47 1.14 -14.66
C SER A 61 34.81 2.23 -15.54
N SER A 62 33.89 3.00 -14.98
CA SER A 62 33.14 4.07 -15.66
C SER A 62 33.62 5.47 -15.25
N VAL A 63 34.87 5.60 -14.77
CA VAL A 63 35.44 6.90 -14.36
C VAL A 63 35.34 7.91 -15.50
N ASN A 64 34.98 9.16 -15.17
CA ASN A 64 34.69 10.26 -16.10
C ASN A 64 33.44 10.08 -16.99
N SER A 65 32.71 8.97 -16.83
CA SER A 65 31.41 8.79 -17.49
C SER A 65 30.28 9.36 -16.65
N ILE A 66 29.10 9.54 -17.23
CA ILE A 66 27.86 9.84 -16.52
C ILE A 66 27.11 8.52 -16.39
N ASP A 67 26.95 8.01 -15.18
CA ASP A 67 26.18 6.78 -14.95
C ASP A 67 24.75 7.11 -14.56
N ILE A 68 23.78 6.46 -15.19
CA ILE A 68 22.35 6.58 -14.86
C ILE A 68 21.76 5.20 -14.60
N SER A 69 20.90 5.09 -13.59
CA SER A 69 20.15 3.88 -13.28
C SER A 69 18.74 4.21 -12.80
N LEU A 70 17.77 3.35 -13.11
CA LEU A 70 16.41 3.43 -12.59
C LEU A 70 16.25 2.51 -11.37
N MET A 71 15.73 3.04 -10.27
CA MET A 71 15.51 2.32 -9.01
C MET A 71 14.02 2.20 -8.74
N TYR A 72 13.57 1.01 -8.33
CA TYR A 72 12.21 0.82 -7.84
C TYR A 72 12.13 1.07 -6.33
N ARG A 73 11.20 1.94 -5.95
CA ARG A 73 10.93 2.46 -4.60
C ARG A 73 9.52 2.13 -4.10
N GLY A 74 8.72 1.42 -4.90
CA GLY A 74 7.36 1.06 -4.51
C GLY A 74 7.28 0.00 -3.41
N SER A 75 6.04 -0.22 -2.96
CA SER A 75 5.74 -1.14 -1.86
C SER A 75 5.55 -2.60 -2.27
N LYS A 76 5.38 -2.88 -3.57
CA LYS A 76 5.25 -4.25 -4.09
C LYS A 76 6.60 -4.97 -4.06
N ASP A 77 6.59 -6.30 -4.07
CA ASP A 77 7.82 -7.10 -4.14
C ASP A 77 8.61 -6.81 -5.42
N PHE A 78 7.90 -6.75 -6.55
CA PHE A 78 8.44 -6.33 -7.83
C PHE A 78 7.38 -5.75 -8.76
N VAL A 79 7.84 -5.01 -9.76
CA VAL A 79 7.04 -4.62 -10.93
C VAL A 79 7.72 -5.09 -12.21
N VAL A 80 6.94 -5.39 -13.24
CA VAL A 80 7.47 -5.72 -14.56
C VAL A 80 7.41 -4.45 -15.40
N ALA A 81 8.55 -3.94 -15.84
CA ALA A 81 8.62 -2.70 -16.60
C ALA A 81 9.75 -2.73 -17.62
N LYS A 82 9.66 -1.85 -18.61
CA LYS A 82 10.79 -1.44 -19.46
C LYS A 82 10.90 0.07 -19.37
N TRP A 83 12.09 0.62 -19.57
CA TRP A 83 12.26 2.07 -19.50
C TRP A 83 13.28 2.55 -20.51
N SER A 84 13.25 3.84 -20.77
CA SER A 84 14.26 4.54 -21.53
C SER A 84 14.55 5.90 -20.90
N ALA A 85 15.77 6.41 -21.05
CA ALA A 85 16.08 7.78 -20.71
C ALA A 85 17.01 8.41 -21.73
N CYS A 86 17.00 9.73 -21.82
CA CYS A 86 17.90 10.52 -22.65
C CYS A 86 18.21 11.87 -22.00
N PHE A 87 19.29 12.51 -22.46
CA PHE A 87 19.56 13.90 -22.15
C PHE A 87 18.74 14.81 -23.07
N LEU A 88 18.43 16.01 -22.61
CA LEU A 88 17.69 17.02 -23.38
C LEU A 88 18.60 18.20 -23.75
N ASP A 89 18.44 18.74 -24.96
CA ASP A 89 19.05 20.00 -25.41
C ASP A 89 18.18 21.22 -25.06
N GLU A 90 18.66 22.43 -25.37
CA GLU A 90 18.00 23.71 -25.12
C GLU A 90 16.52 23.76 -25.58
N GLU A 91 16.16 23.03 -26.63
CA GLU A 91 14.81 22.94 -27.19
C GLU A 91 13.96 21.78 -26.65
N ASP A 92 14.33 21.20 -25.51
CA ASP A 92 13.67 20.04 -24.90
C ASP A 92 13.68 18.77 -25.77
N GLN A 93 14.59 18.70 -26.75
CA GLN A 93 14.70 17.55 -27.65
C GLN A 93 15.73 16.54 -27.14
N PRO A 94 15.52 15.23 -27.39
CA PRO A 94 16.50 14.21 -27.05
C PRO A 94 17.85 14.43 -27.74
N VAL A 95 18.91 14.58 -26.96
CA VAL A 95 20.27 14.65 -27.49
C VAL A 95 20.61 13.35 -28.25
N PRO A 96 21.10 13.42 -29.50
CA PRO A 96 21.41 12.25 -30.30
C PRO A 96 22.38 11.29 -29.61
N ARG A 97 22.13 9.98 -29.72
CA ARG A 97 22.96 8.90 -29.15
C ARG A 97 23.05 8.89 -27.61
N THR A 98 22.15 9.61 -26.93
CA THR A 98 22.04 9.58 -25.46
C THR A 98 20.83 8.78 -24.97
N ARG A 99 20.09 8.13 -25.86
CA ARG A 99 18.96 7.30 -25.47
C ARG A 99 19.44 5.93 -25.01
N LEU A 100 19.28 5.64 -23.72
CA LEU A 100 19.38 4.31 -23.15
C LEU A 100 17.99 3.72 -22.98
N GLY A 101 17.94 2.40 -22.86
CA GLY A 101 16.74 1.73 -22.38
C GLY A 101 17.06 0.32 -21.93
N ASP A 102 16.38 -0.09 -20.87
CA ASP A 102 16.43 -1.46 -20.38
C ASP A 102 15.17 -2.18 -20.87
N PRO A 103 15.29 -3.34 -21.54
CA PRO A 103 14.14 -4.11 -21.98
C PRO A 103 13.27 -4.55 -20.81
N LEU A 104 12.13 -5.14 -21.14
CA LEU A 104 11.16 -5.61 -20.17
C LEU A 104 11.79 -6.59 -19.17
N LYS A 105 11.74 -6.26 -17.89
CA LYS A 105 12.21 -7.12 -16.80
C LYS A 105 11.48 -6.82 -15.49
N LYS A 106 11.77 -7.61 -14.46
CA LYS A 106 11.34 -7.36 -13.08
C LYS A 106 12.26 -6.32 -12.42
N TYR A 107 11.68 -5.42 -11.65
CA TYR A 107 12.38 -4.48 -10.78
C TYR A 107 11.95 -4.76 -9.35
N PHE A 108 12.89 -5.08 -8.47
CA PHE A 108 12.61 -5.41 -7.08
C PHE A 108 12.87 -4.22 -6.15
N ARG A 109 12.21 -4.25 -4.99
CA ARG A 109 12.41 -3.25 -3.94
C ARG A 109 13.86 -3.32 -3.43
N GLY A 110 14.55 -2.19 -3.40
CA GLY A 110 15.94 -2.11 -2.92
C GLY A 110 17.02 -2.30 -3.99
N GLY A 111 16.63 -2.70 -5.21
CA GLY A 111 17.38 -2.39 -6.43
C GLY A 111 17.89 -3.58 -7.24
N ASP A 112 17.71 -3.46 -8.55
CA ASP A 112 18.41 -4.16 -9.63
C ASP A 112 18.19 -3.42 -10.99
N GLY A 113 18.27 -2.09 -10.95
CA GLY A 113 18.30 -1.25 -12.15
C GLY A 113 19.55 -1.51 -12.98
N ARG A 114 19.43 -1.69 -14.30
CA ARG A 114 20.59 -1.74 -15.17
C ARG A 114 21.21 -0.35 -15.23
N ARG A 115 22.50 -0.26 -14.93
CA ARG A 115 23.28 0.96 -15.09
C ARG A 115 23.69 1.13 -16.54
N PHE A 116 23.61 2.36 -17.00
CA PHE A 116 24.16 2.79 -18.28
C PHE A 116 25.15 3.92 -18.05
N SER A 117 26.23 3.91 -18.82
CA SER A 117 27.33 4.85 -18.70
C SER A 117 27.48 5.61 -20.01
N TYR A 118 27.58 6.94 -19.93
CA TYR A 118 27.89 7.80 -21.07
C TYR A 118 29.29 8.38 -20.89
N SER A 119 30.15 8.27 -21.89
CA SER A 119 31.49 8.86 -21.85
C SER A 119 31.60 10.04 -22.83
N PRO A 120 30.88 11.16 -22.59
CA PRO A 120 30.98 12.33 -23.46
C PRO A 120 32.31 13.05 -23.29
N SER A 121 32.68 13.84 -24.30
CA SER A 121 33.71 14.87 -24.13
C SER A 121 33.16 16.05 -23.35
N ASP A 122 34.03 16.83 -22.69
CA ASP A 122 33.61 18.05 -21.98
C ASP A 122 32.88 19.03 -22.91
N ALA A 123 33.35 19.16 -24.16
CA ALA A 123 32.68 19.97 -25.18
C ALA A 123 31.28 19.46 -25.55
N SER A 124 31.01 18.16 -25.41
CA SER A 124 29.65 17.61 -25.58
C SER A 124 28.78 17.93 -24.37
N ILE A 125 29.31 17.77 -23.16
CA ILE A 125 28.58 18.10 -21.91
C ILE A 125 28.12 19.55 -21.95
N GLN A 126 29.01 20.49 -22.29
CA GLN A 126 28.68 21.92 -22.35
C GLN A 126 27.52 22.24 -23.31
N LYS A 127 27.33 21.45 -24.37
CA LYS A 127 26.21 21.61 -25.32
C LYS A 127 24.88 21.02 -24.83
N TRP A 128 24.92 20.19 -23.80
CA TRP A 128 23.74 19.54 -23.23
C TRP A 128 23.19 20.28 -22.01
N LEU A 129 23.98 21.20 -21.45
CA LEU A 129 23.60 21.97 -20.29
C LEU A 129 22.76 23.18 -20.70
N VAL A 130 21.71 23.45 -19.93
CA VAL A 130 20.90 24.66 -20.05
C VAL A 130 20.96 25.36 -18.71
N ASP A 131 21.44 26.60 -18.68
CA ASP A 131 21.69 27.34 -17.44
C ASP A 131 22.51 26.54 -16.40
N GLY A 132 23.51 25.79 -16.89
CA GLY A 132 24.36 24.93 -16.05
C GLY A 132 23.72 23.62 -15.58
N ALA A 133 22.46 23.35 -15.96
CA ALA A 133 21.74 22.16 -15.55
C ALA A 133 21.73 21.07 -16.63
N LEU A 134 22.01 19.83 -16.23
CA LEU A 134 21.82 18.65 -17.06
C LEU A 134 20.38 18.15 -16.90
N ARG A 135 19.64 18.00 -17.99
CA ARG A 135 18.25 17.53 -17.96
C ARG A 135 18.13 16.11 -18.49
N VAL A 136 17.52 15.25 -17.69
CA VAL A 136 17.33 13.82 -17.97
C VAL A 136 15.84 13.54 -18.11
N LYS A 137 15.41 13.14 -19.30
CA LYS A 137 14.04 12.64 -19.53
C LYS A 137 14.03 11.13 -19.40
N CYS A 138 13.18 10.60 -18.55
CA CYS A 138 12.95 9.18 -18.35
C CYS A 138 11.50 8.84 -18.70
N GLU A 139 11.31 7.75 -19.45
CA GLU A 139 10.02 7.14 -19.75
C GLU A 139 10.03 5.70 -19.27
N VAL A 140 9.07 5.34 -18.41
CA VAL A 140 8.88 3.99 -17.89
C VAL A 140 7.56 3.45 -18.41
N GLN A 141 7.58 2.25 -18.99
CA GLN A 141 6.40 1.51 -19.42
C GLN A 141 6.24 0.30 -18.50
N ILE A 142 5.24 0.35 -17.63
CA ILE A 142 4.94 -0.64 -16.61
C ILE A 142 3.92 -1.62 -17.19
N ALA A 143 4.24 -2.91 -17.17
CA ALA A 143 3.34 -3.96 -17.62
C ALA A 143 2.24 -4.17 -16.57
N MET A 144 1.01 -3.96 -17.00
CA MET A 144 -0.20 -4.26 -16.24
C MET A 144 -0.65 -5.69 -16.57
N GLU A 145 -1.60 -6.22 -15.78
CA GLU A 145 -2.12 -7.59 -15.90
C GLU A 145 -2.45 -8.01 -17.36
N LEU A 146 -2.13 -9.26 -17.69
CA LEU A 146 -2.46 -9.90 -18.96
C LEU A 146 -3.96 -10.16 -19.04
N THR A 147 -4.70 -9.39 -19.84
CA THR A 147 -6.09 -9.75 -20.18
C THR A 147 -6.08 -10.56 -21.48
N SER A 148 -6.33 -11.87 -21.39
CA SER A 148 -6.62 -12.66 -22.59
C SER A 148 -8.06 -12.39 -23.01
N SER A 149 -8.28 -11.47 -23.95
CA SER A 149 -9.60 -11.31 -24.55
C SER A 149 -9.81 -12.37 -25.64
N ARG A 150 -10.71 -13.33 -25.38
CA ARG A 150 -11.33 -14.10 -26.47
C ARG A 150 -12.26 -13.16 -27.22
N PRO A 151 -12.38 -13.21 -28.56
CA PRO A 151 -13.46 -12.52 -29.25
C PRO A 151 -14.78 -13.04 -28.69
N LEU A 152 -15.51 -12.16 -27.99
CA LEU A 152 -16.80 -12.47 -27.41
C LEU A 152 -17.75 -12.84 -28.56
N ARG A 153 -18.09 -14.12 -28.62
CA ARG A 153 -19.20 -14.62 -29.44
C ARG A 153 -20.47 -13.96 -28.91
N GLY A 154 -21.01 -13.03 -29.69
CA GLY A 154 -22.39 -12.60 -29.63
C GLY A 154 -22.79 -11.83 -28.37
N SER A 155 -23.51 -10.75 -28.60
CA SER A 155 -24.50 -10.21 -27.65
C SER A 155 -25.55 -11.29 -27.33
N GLY A 156 -25.21 -12.29 -26.54
CA GLY A 156 -26.11 -12.85 -25.55
C GLY A 156 -25.87 -12.03 -24.30
N LYS A 157 -26.94 -11.55 -23.63
CA LYS A 157 -26.85 -10.99 -22.29
C LYS A 157 -25.90 -11.89 -21.50
N THR A 158 -24.67 -11.44 -21.23
CA THR A 158 -23.85 -12.06 -20.22
C THR A 158 -24.77 -12.12 -19.02
N ALA A 159 -25.02 -13.31 -18.48
CA ALA A 159 -25.58 -13.38 -17.14
C ALA A 159 -24.75 -12.37 -16.35
N ASP A 160 -25.42 -11.32 -15.85
CA ASP A 160 -24.77 -10.32 -15.03
C ASP A 160 -23.90 -11.07 -14.01
N ASN A 161 -22.86 -10.45 -13.47
CA ASN A 161 -22.23 -10.96 -12.25
C ASN A 161 -23.24 -10.88 -11.09
N SER A 162 -24.35 -11.61 -11.22
CA SER A 162 -25.56 -11.54 -10.45
C SER A 162 -25.45 -12.48 -9.27
N PHE A 163 -24.63 -13.53 -9.30
CA PHE A 163 -24.56 -14.49 -8.21
C PHE A 163 -24.30 -13.85 -6.84
N LYS A 164 -23.29 -12.98 -6.72
CA LYS A 164 -23.07 -12.21 -5.47
C LYS A 164 -24.28 -11.35 -5.14
N GLN A 165 -24.83 -10.63 -6.12
CA GLN A 165 -25.98 -9.76 -5.92
C GLN A 165 -27.25 -10.54 -5.54
N ASP A 166 -27.43 -11.75 -6.05
CA ASP A 166 -28.59 -12.61 -5.86
C ASP A 166 -28.53 -13.25 -4.47
N ILE A 167 -27.34 -13.71 -4.03
CA ILE A 167 -27.10 -14.13 -2.64
C ILE A 167 -27.37 -12.97 -1.69
N VAL A 168 -26.81 -11.79 -1.96
CA VAL A 168 -27.00 -10.61 -1.10
C VAL A 168 -28.48 -10.25 -1.03
N LYS A 169 -29.17 -10.12 -2.17
CA LYS A 169 -30.62 -9.83 -2.23
C LYS A 169 -31.45 -10.88 -1.50
N TYR A 170 -31.05 -12.15 -1.56
CA TYR A 170 -31.71 -13.21 -0.82
C TYR A 170 -31.51 -13.03 0.69
N CYS A 171 -30.28 -12.75 1.13
CA CYS A 171 -29.91 -12.55 2.54
C CYS A 171 -30.41 -11.22 3.14
N GLU A 172 -30.95 -10.31 2.33
CA GLU A 172 -31.58 -9.06 2.77
C GLU A 172 -33.05 -9.23 3.18
N ARG A 173 -33.66 -10.37 2.84
CA ARG A 173 -35.05 -10.65 3.20
C ARG A 173 -35.18 -10.90 4.69
N ASP A 174 -36.31 -10.47 5.27
CA ASP A 174 -36.57 -10.61 6.69
C ASP A 174 -36.52 -12.08 7.16
N GLU A 175 -36.90 -13.04 6.31
CA GLU A 175 -36.86 -14.47 6.68
C GLU A 175 -35.43 -15.01 6.83
N THR A 176 -34.45 -14.37 6.20
CA THR A 176 -33.04 -14.81 6.17
C THR A 176 -32.15 -14.04 7.12
N ARG A 177 -32.64 -12.93 7.66
CA ARG A 177 -31.99 -12.16 8.72
C ARG A 177 -32.43 -12.71 10.05
N ASP A 178 -31.93 -13.88 10.40
CA ASP A 178 -32.33 -14.71 11.53
C ASP A 178 -31.54 -14.43 12.82
N VAL A 179 -30.44 -13.68 12.75
CA VAL A 179 -29.58 -13.35 13.90
C VAL A 179 -29.72 -11.88 14.31
N SER A 180 -29.85 -11.63 15.61
CA SER A 180 -29.79 -10.29 16.22
C SER A 180 -28.38 -9.99 16.69
N ILE A 181 -27.87 -8.80 16.36
CA ILE A 181 -26.56 -8.33 16.79
C ILE A 181 -26.77 -7.08 17.62
N ASN A 182 -26.50 -7.18 18.92
CA ASN A 182 -26.70 -6.09 19.86
C ASN A 182 -25.40 -5.32 20.05
N CYS A 183 -25.47 -4.00 19.87
CA CYS A 183 -24.37 -3.06 20.02
C CYS A 183 -24.85 -1.90 20.92
N GLY A 184 -24.76 -2.08 22.23
CA GLY A 184 -25.28 -1.12 23.20
C GLY A 184 -26.79 -0.95 23.09
N LYS A 185 -27.24 0.19 22.53
CA LYS A 185 -28.68 0.48 22.33
C LYS A 185 -29.17 0.15 20.91
N GLU A 186 -28.27 -0.17 19.99
CA GLU A 186 -28.62 -0.50 18.62
C GLU A 186 -28.68 -2.02 18.44
N VAL A 187 -29.65 -2.47 17.66
CA VAL A 187 -29.82 -3.88 17.30
C VAL A 187 -29.85 -3.98 15.79
N TYR A 188 -28.94 -4.78 15.22
CA TYR A 188 -28.87 -5.07 13.80
C TYR A 188 -29.37 -6.49 13.53
N ARG A 189 -30.15 -6.66 12.46
CA ARG A 189 -30.56 -7.98 11.98
C ARG A 189 -29.67 -8.41 10.83
N ALA A 190 -29.06 -9.59 10.96
CA ALA A 190 -28.09 -10.11 10.01
C ALA A 190 -28.39 -11.58 9.66
N SER A 191 -27.82 -12.04 8.55
CA SER A 191 -28.01 -13.41 8.09
C SER A 191 -26.96 -14.34 8.70
N ARG A 192 -27.40 -15.39 9.40
CA ARG A 192 -26.54 -16.45 9.95
C ARG A 192 -25.59 -17.01 8.90
N PHE A 193 -26.10 -17.27 7.69
CA PHE A 193 -25.31 -17.78 6.57
C PHE A 193 -24.14 -16.86 6.23
N MET A 194 -24.39 -15.55 6.11
CA MET A 194 -23.34 -14.57 5.77
C MET A 194 -22.32 -14.44 6.89
N LEU A 195 -22.76 -14.40 8.15
CA LEU A 195 -21.87 -14.32 9.31
C LEU A 195 -20.95 -15.54 9.39
N ALA A 196 -21.51 -16.74 9.29
CA ALA A 196 -20.76 -18.00 9.35
C ALA A 196 -19.81 -18.17 8.16
N ALA A 197 -20.23 -17.81 6.95
CA ALA A 197 -19.40 -17.95 5.76
C ALA A 197 -18.18 -17.00 5.74
N ARG A 198 -18.24 -15.88 6.47
CA ARG A 198 -17.24 -14.81 6.41
C ARG A 198 -16.37 -14.72 7.66
N SER A 199 -16.68 -15.48 8.70
CA SER A 199 -15.95 -15.51 9.97
C SER A 199 -16.07 -16.88 10.63
N GLU A 200 -14.94 -17.52 10.86
CA GLU A 200 -14.90 -18.83 11.54
C GLU A 200 -15.31 -18.71 13.00
N VAL A 201 -15.00 -17.58 13.64
CA VAL A 201 -15.42 -17.28 15.02
C VAL A 201 -16.94 -17.14 15.11
N LEU A 202 -17.56 -16.35 14.23
CA LEU A 202 -19.01 -16.17 14.21
C LEU A 202 -19.73 -17.46 13.80
N GLN A 203 -19.15 -18.25 12.90
CA GLN A 203 -19.63 -19.60 12.60
C GLN A 203 -19.66 -20.45 13.87
N ALA A 204 -18.54 -20.53 14.59
CA ALA A 204 -18.44 -21.33 15.81
C ALA A 204 -19.42 -20.84 16.89
N MET A 205 -19.62 -19.53 17.04
CA MET A 205 -20.59 -18.95 17.98
C MET A 205 -22.03 -19.35 17.64
N LEU A 206 -22.39 -19.35 16.36
CA LEU A 206 -23.77 -19.58 15.90
C LEU A 206 -24.11 -21.06 15.70
N GLU A 207 -23.14 -21.91 15.35
CA GLU A 207 -23.34 -23.34 15.08
C GLU A 207 -22.87 -24.24 16.24
N GLY A 208 -22.14 -23.66 17.20
CA GLY A 208 -21.63 -24.36 18.37
C GLY A 208 -22.67 -24.54 19.49
N LYS A 209 -22.19 -24.98 20.66
CA LYS A 209 -23.01 -25.17 21.87
C LYS A 209 -22.98 -23.94 22.77
N PHE A 210 -23.07 -22.76 22.18
CA PHE A 210 -23.00 -21.48 22.88
C PHE A 210 -24.38 -20.83 22.99
N LYS A 211 -24.50 -19.85 23.89
CA LYS A 211 -25.76 -19.14 24.13
C LYS A 211 -26.24 -18.44 22.86
N GLU A 212 -25.31 -17.89 22.10
CA GLU A 212 -25.49 -17.20 20.84
C GLU A 212 -26.15 -18.09 19.77
N ALA A 213 -25.79 -19.38 19.74
CA ALA A 213 -26.42 -20.35 18.85
C ALA A 213 -27.90 -20.58 19.21
N SER A 214 -28.20 -20.77 20.51
CA SER A 214 -29.57 -21.05 20.99
C SER A 214 -30.50 -19.84 20.91
N GLU A 215 -29.98 -18.64 21.17
CA GLU A 215 -30.77 -17.41 21.19
C GLU A 215 -30.78 -16.70 19.83
N SER A 216 -29.90 -17.10 18.90
CA SER A 216 -29.66 -16.39 17.64
C SER A 216 -29.33 -14.91 17.89
N GLU A 217 -28.54 -14.65 18.93
CA GLU A 217 -28.21 -13.31 19.40
C GLU A 217 -26.71 -13.21 19.68
N ILE A 218 -26.05 -12.19 19.12
CA ILE A 218 -24.63 -11.92 19.29
C ILE A 218 -24.49 -10.55 19.95
N ASN A 219 -23.67 -10.47 21.00
CA ASN A 219 -23.41 -9.23 21.72
C ASN A 219 -22.03 -8.67 21.35
N PHE A 220 -22.04 -7.49 20.71
CA PHE A 220 -20.85 -6.69 20.41
C PHE A 220 -20.68 -5.58 21.44
N GLU A 221 -20.60 -5.93 22.73
CA GLU A 221 -20.56 -4.97 23.84
C GLU A 221 -19.35 -4.03 23.80
N GLU A 222 -18.22 -4.51 23.26
CA GLU A 222 -16.96 -3.75 23.19
C GLU A 222 -16.89 -2.85 21.95
N LEU A 223 -17.83 -2.96 21.00
CA LEU A 223 -17.82 -2.19 19.76
C LEU A 223 -18.78 -1.02 19.82
N SER A 224 -18.36 0.12 19.26
CA SER A 224 -19.31 1.20 18.99
C SER A 224 -20.27 0.77 17.86
N PRO A 225 -21.52 1.26 17.86
CA PRO A 225 -22.47 0.95 16.78
C PRO A 225 -21.93 1.30 15.38
N HIS A 226 -21.12 2.36 15.29
CA HIS A 226 -20.45 2.73 14.05
C HIS A 226 -19.52 1.63 13.52
N ILE A 227 -18.64 1.09 14.37
CA ILE A 227 -17.68 0.03 14.01
C ILE A 227 -18.42 -1.28 13.72
N ALA A 228 -19.41 -1.63 14.55
CA ALA A 228 -20.25 -2.81 14.31
C ALA A 228 -20.92 -2.75 12.94
N LYS A 229 -21.48 -1.59 12.57
CA LYS A 229 -22.07 -1.40 11.25
C LYS A 229 -21.06 -1.61 10.12
N GLN A 230 -19.83 -1.09 10.24
CA GLN A 230 -18.79 -1.29 9.22
C GLN A 230 -18.43 -2.77 9.04
N ILE A 231 -18.38 -3.52 10.13
CA ILE A 231 -18.16 -4.98 10.11
C ILE A 231 -19.29 -5.69 9.37
N LEU A 232 -20.54 -5.35 9.68
CA LEU A 232 -21.70 -5.99 9.06
C LEU A 232 -21.82 -5.63 7.59
N ASP A 233 -21.56 -4.38 7.23
CA ASP A 233 -21.53 -3.94 5.85
C ASP A 233 -20.44 -4.68 5.06
N PHE A 234 -19.28 -4.91 5.68
CA PHE A 234 -18.20 -5.68 5.06
C PHE A 234 -18.59 -7.15 4.87
N ILE A 235 -19.13 -7.79 5.90
CA ILE A 235 -19.58 -9.19 5.84
C ILE A 235 -20.63 -9.38 4.74
N HIS A 236 -21.61 -8.47 4.63
CA HIS A 236 -22.70 -8.61 3.69
C HIS A 236 -22.36 -8.14 2.27
N TYR A 237 -21.52 -7.12 2.10
CA TYR A 237 -21.38 -6.41 0.83
C TYR A 237 -19.94 -6.29 0.31
N ASP A 238 -18.94 -6.69 1.11
CA ASP A 238 -17.51 -6.35 0.93
C ASP A 238 -17.29 -4.83 0.80
N ARG A 239 -18.00 -4.03 1.59
CA ARG A 239 -17.88 -2.57 1.61
C ARG A 239 -17.54 -2.08 3.00
N CYS A 240 -16.65 -1.10 3.09
CA CYS A 240 -16.29 -0.46 4.34
C CYS A 240 -15.97 1.01 4.08
N SER A 241 -16.96 1.88 4.29
CA SER A 241 -16.83 3.31 3.99
C SER A 241 -15.80 4.01 4.86
N LEU A 242 -15.46 3.45 6.03
CA LEU A 242 -14.37 3.96 6.87
C LEU A 242 -13.00 3.86 6.18
N LEU A 243 -12.80 2.81 5.37
CA LEU A 243 -11.55 2.55 4.63
C LEU A 243 -11.54 3.19 3.24
N GLU A 244 -12.70 3.60 2.72
CA GLU A 244 -12.84 4.24 1.42
C GLU A 244 -12.46 5.73 1.46
N GLY A 245 -11.65 6.18 0.49
CA GLY A 245 -11.31 7.59 0.28
C GLY A 245 -10.13 8.13 1.10
N SER A 246 -9.44 9.13 0.54
CA SER A 246 -8.50 9.95 1.31
C SER A 246 -9.29 10.94 2.18
N PRO A 247 -8.76 11.35 3.35
CA PRO A 247 -9.41 12.38 4.14
C PRO A 247 -9.61 13.62 3.26
N LYS A 248 -10.85 14.05 3.07
CA LYS A 248 -11.08 15.43 2.61
C LYS A 248 -10.37 16.32 3.61
N ALA A 249 -9.67 17.36 3.15
CA ALA A 249 -8.92 18.30 4.00
C ALA A 249 -9.82 18.87 5.10
N GLY A 250 -9.87 18.16 6.22
CA GLY A 250 -10.63 18.45 7.42
C GLY A 250 -9.67 18.85 8.53
N LYS A 251 -10.20 19.24 9.68
CA LYS A 251 -9.38 19.63 10.83
C LYS A 251 -8.59 18.41 11.33
N ASP A 252 -7.38 18.61 11.85
CA ASP A 252 -6.50 17.52 12.34
C ASP A 252 -7.21 16.53 13.30
N GLY A 253 -8.21 17.01 14.06
CA GLY A 253 -9.04 16.16 14.93
C GLY A 253 -9.86 15.10 14.19
N ASP A 254 -10.33 15.37 12.98
CA ASP A 254 -11.12 14.42 12.19
C ASP A 254 -10.23 13.28 11.66
N LYS A 255 -8.97 13.58 11.33
CA LYS A 255 -8.00 12.59 10.86
C LYS A 255 -7.57 11.64 11.98
N ARG A 256 -7.27 12.16 13.17
CA ARG A 256 -6.89 11.32 14.33
C ARG A 256 -8.04 10.42 14.76
N LYS A 257 -9.27 10.94 14.79
CA LYS A 257 -10.47 10.14 15.05
C LYS A 257 -10.62 9.01 14.03
N ARG A 258 -10.45 9.31 12.73
CA ARG A 258 -10.53 8.29 11.68
C ARG A 258 -9.51 7.17 11.89
N ILE A 259 -8.24 7.50 12.18
CA ILE A 259 -7.23 6.47 12.46
C ILE A 259 -7.63 5.63 13.67
N HIS A 260 -8.11 6.26 14.74
CA HIS A 260 -8.61 5.54 15.90
C HIS A 260 -9.76 4.59 15.55
N ASP A 261 -10.72 5.03 14.75
CA ASP A 261 -11.83 4.20 14.30
C ASP A 261 -11.32 3.01 13.43
N ILE A 262 -10.30 3.21 12.59
CA ILE A 262 -9.66 2.13 11.81
C ILE A 262 -8.94 1.13 12.72
N LEU A 263 -8.25 1.59 13.78
CA LEU A 263 -7.60 0.71 14.75
C LEU A 263 -8.65 -0.14 15.50
N GLN A 264 -9.78 0.45 15.89
CA GLN A 264 -10.90 -0.29 16.49
C GLN A 264 -11.50 -1.31 15.52
N LEU A 265 -11.66 -0.93 14.25
CA LEU A 265 -12.13 -1.84 13.21
C LEU A 265 -11.18 -3.03 13.01
N PHE A 266 -9.87 -2.79 13.00
CA PHE A 266 -8.87 -3.85 12.89
C PHE A 266 -8.96 -4.77 14.12
N ALA A 267 -8.93 -4.23 15.34
CA ALA A 267 -9.04 -5.04 16.55
C ALA A 267 -10.27 -5.96 16.54
N ALA A 268 -11.40 -5.44 16.04
CA ALA A 268 -12.62 -6.22 15.88
C ALA A 268 -12.52 -7.27 14.76
N ALA A 269 -11.91 -6.92 13.62
CA ALA A 269 -11.68 -7.85 12.52
C ALA A 269 -10.79 -9.03 12.93
N ASP A 270 -9.76 -8.78 13.74
CA ASP A 270 -8.89 -9.81 14.31
C ASP A 270 -9.65 -10.67 15.33
N LYS A 271 -10.35 -10.05 16.28
CA LYS A 271 -11.14 -10.74 17.32
C LYS A 271 -12.19 -11.70 16.74
N TYR A 272 -12.87 -11.29 15.68
CA TYR A 272 -13.91 -12.08 15.02
C TYR A 272 -13.41 -12.81 13.78
N ASP A 273 -12.10 -12.85 13.50
CA ASP A 273 -11.53 -13.50 12.31
C ASP A 273 -12.28 -13.18 11.00
N ILE A 274 -12.49 -11.89 10.74
CA ILE A 274 -13.21 -11.43 9.55
C ILE A 274 -12.25 -11.40 8.37
N LYS A 275 -12.33 -12.43 7.53
CA LYS A 275 -11.37 -12.69 6.45
C LYS A 275 -11.24 -11.49 5.50
N GLY A 276 -10.01 -10.98 5.37
CA GLY A 276 -9.62 -9.89 4.47
C GLY A 276 -9.84 -8.47 5.01
N LEU A 277 -10.61 -8.27 6.08
CA LEU A 277 -10.85 -6.93 6.63
C LEU A 277 -9.60 -6.38 7.33
N GLY A 278 -8.84 -7.22 8.03
CA GLY A 278 -7.59 -6.83 8.71
C GLY A 278 -6.53 -6.29 7.73
N ASP A 279 -6.36 -6.94 6.57
CA ASP A 279 -5.43 -6.48 5.54
C ASP A 279 -5.80 -5.10 4.98
N LEU A 280 -7.09 -4.87 4.74
CA LEU A 280 -7.59 -3.57 4.29
C LEU A 280 -7.39 -2.48 5.36
N CYS A 281 -7.61 -2.80 6.64
CA CYS A 281 -7.34 -1.89 7.74
C CYS A 281 -5.85 -1.53 7.79
N GLN A 282 -4.98 -2.53 7.66
CA GLN A 282 -3.53 -2.33 7.64
C GLN A 282 -3.11 -1.40 6.49
N ASP A 283 -3.58 -1.65 5.28
CA ASP A 283 -3.25 -0.81 4.12
C ASP A 283 -3.73 0.63 4.32
N ALA A 284 -4.95 0.81 4.86
CA ALA A 284 -5.48 2.13 5.19
C ALA A 284 -4.64 2.85 6.25
N LEU A 285 -4.20 2.15 7.30
CA LEU A 285 -3.33 2.72 8.34
C LEU A 285 -1.98 3.16 7.76
N ILE A 286 -1.37 2.35 6.90
CA ILE A 286 -0.10 2.70 6.24
C ILE A 286 -0.26 3.93 5.35
N GLN A 287 -1.31 3.98 4.54
CA GLN A 287 -1.56 5.09 3.62
C GLN A 287 -1.87 6.42 4.32
N ASN A 288 -2.46 6.36 5.51
CA ASN A 288 -2.94 7.55 6.23
C ASN A 288 -2.06 7.94 7.43
N MET A 289 -0.99 7.17 7.71
CA MET A 289 -0.04 7.40 8.80
C MET A 289 0.57 8.80 8.73
N ASP A 290 0.67 9.45 9.89
CA ASP A 290 1.35 10.73 10.05
C ASP A 290 2.07 10.86 11.39
N HIS A 291 2.77 11.98 11.58
CA HIS A 291 3.52 12.28 12.81
C HIS A 291 2.66 12.36 14.07
N TYR A 292 1.34 12.57 13.97
CA TYR A 292 0.44 12.59 15.12
C TYR A 292 -0.10 11.22 15.50
N THR A 293 -0.15 10.29 14.56
CA THR A 293 -0.83 8.99 14.69
C THR A 293 0.12 7.80 14.71
N ILE A 294 1.37 7.99 14.27
CA ILE A 294 2.37 6.92 14.16
C ILE A 294 2.61 6.15 15.47
N ALA A 295 2.65 6.85 16.60
CA ALA A 295 2.85 6.20 17.90
C ALA A 295 1.68 5.25 18.23
N ASP A 296 0.44 5.71 18.05
CA ASP A 296 -0.76 4.90 18.29
C ASP A 296 -0.79 3.67 17.36
N ILE A 297 -0.42 3.83 16.08
CA ILE A 297 -0.36 2.73 15.10
C ILE A 297 0.74 1.73 15.44
N MET A 298 1.94 2.18 15.82
CA MET A 298 3.05 1.29 16.13
C MET A 298 2.82 0.50 17.42
N VAL A 299 2.22 1.13 18.45
CA VAL A 299 1.81 0.44 19.69
C VAL A 299 0.79 -0.65 19.36
N PHE A 300 -0.22 -0.33 18.56
CA PHE A 300 -1.20 -1.31 18.11
C PHE A 300 -0.56 -2.43 17.29
N ALA A 301 0.35 -2.10 16.37
CA ALA A 301 1.05 -3.07 15.54
C ALA A 301 1.83 -4.10 16.37
N GLU A 302 2.46 -3.67 17.48
CA GLU A 302 3.11 -4.56 18.42
C GLU A 302 2.10 -5.49 19.12
N GLN A 303 0.97 -4.95 19.57
CA GLN A 303 -0.09 -5.73 20.24
C GLN A 303 -0.62 -6.88 19.38
N ILE A 304 -0.78 -6.64 18.07
CA ILE A 304 -1.26 -7.66 17.12
C ILE A 304 -0.10 -8.37 16.37
N SER A 305 1.15 -8.19 16.81
CA SER A 305 2.35 -8.78 16.19
C SER A 305 2.47 -8.55 14.67
N SER A 306 2.01 -7.40 14.20
CA SER A 306 1.92 -7.06 12.78
C SER A 306 3.24 -6.49 12.23
N GLN A 307 4.06 -7.36 11.65
CA GLN A 307 5.36 -6.99 11.08
C GLN A 307 5.26 -5.94 9.97
N LYS A 308 4.23 -6.01 9.14
CA LYS A 308 4.03 -5.05 8.04
C LYS A 308 3.72 -3.64 8.55
N LEU A 309 2.93 -3.47 9.61
CA LEU A 309 2.71 -2.15 10.23
C LEU A 309 3.97 -1.64 10.93
N LEU A 310 4.68 -2.51 11.66
CA LEU A 310 5.93 -2.14 12.35
C LEU A 310 6.97 -1.62 11.35
N GLN A 311 7.18 -2.32 10.24
CA GLN A 311 8.11 -1.90 9.20
C GLN A 311 7.69 -0.58 8.54
N ALA A 312 6.39 -0.37 8.30
CA ALA A 312 5.88 0.88 7.75
C ALA A 312 6.14 2.05 8.71
N GLY A 313 5.85 1.86 10.01
CA GLY A 313 6.15 2.86 11.05
C GLY A 313 7.64 3.17 11.16
N GLN A 314 8.51 2.15 11.19
CA GLN A 314 9.96 2.34 11.20
C GLN A 314 10.44 3.13 9.97
N THR A 315 9.93 2.78 8.79
CA THR A 315 10.25 3.50 7.55
C THR A 315 9.82 4.96 7.65
N TYR A 316 8.59 5.23 8.12
CA TYR A 316 8.11 6.60 8.29
C TYR A 316 8.98 7.41 9.26
N LEU A 317 9.37 6.82 10.40
CA LEU A 317 10.26 7.47 11.37
C LEU A 317 11.64 7.79 10.78
N GLN A 318 12.20 6.92 9.92
CA GLN A 318 13.50 7.17 9.28
C GLN A 318 13.49 8.39 8.36
N TYR A 319 12.36 8.69 7.71
CA TYR A 319 12.23 9.81 6.77
C TYR A 319 11.58 11.06 7.37
N THR A 320 11.18 11.02 8.65
CA THR A 320 10.54 12.18 9.32
C THR A 320 11.56 12.97 10.13
N ASN A 321 11.51 14.29 10.03
CA ASN A 321 12.41 15.14 10.79
C ASN A 321 12.10 15.06 12.31
N ALA A 322 13.15 15.04 13.14
CA ALA A 322 13.02 14.85 14.58
C ALA A 322 12.21 15.98 15.27
N TRP A 323 12.23 17.18 14.71
CA TRP A 323 11.50 18.33 15.24
C TRP A 323 9.98 18.18 15.10
N THR A 324 9.50 17.72 13.94
CA THR A 324 8.08 17.46 13.66
C THR A 324 7.55 16.35 14.57
N LEU A 325 8.32 15.28 14.77
CA LEU A 325 7.97 14.22 15.72
C LEU A 325 7.90 14.75 17.16
N TRP A 326 8.91 15.54 17.57
CA TRP A 326 8.93 16.12 18.92
C TRP A 326 7.75 17.07 19.18
N GLN A 327 7.39 17.91 18.20
CA GLN A 327 6.22 18.78 18.29
C GLN A 327 4.91 17.98 18.42
N ALA A 328 4.77 16.90 17.65
CA ALA A 328 3.62 16.02 17.70
C ALA A 328 3.46 15.36 19.07
N LEU A 329 4.55 14.77 19.58
CA LEU A 329 4.59 14.06 20.86
C LEU A 329 4.38 15.01 22.06
N ARG A 330 4.83 16.26 21.96
CA ARG A 330 4.58 17.27 22.99
C ARG A 330 3.11 17.67 23.05
N GLY A 331 2.43 17.72 21.90
CA GLY A 331 0.99 17.98 21.81
C GLY A 331 0.13 16.80 22.28
N SER A 332 0.63 15.56 22.20
CA SER A 332 -0.10 14.36 22.63
C SER A 332 -0.02 14.06 24.13
N ALA A 333 0.89 14.72 24.88
CA ALA A 333 1.07 14.52 26.32
C ALA A 333 -0.15 14.93 27.16
N SER A 334 -1.13 15.65 26.59
CA SER A 334 -2.42 15.94 27.22
C SER A 334 -3.52 14.93 26.88
N THR A 335 -3.25 13.89 26.09
CA THR A 335 -4.22 12.85 25.72
C THR A 335 -3.76 11.50 26.25
N THR A 336 -4.61 10.87 27.06
CA THR A 336 -4.38 9.54 27.64
C THR A 336 -4.06 8.51 26.54
N PRO A 337 -3.06 7.63 26.71
CA PRO A 337 -2.80 6.56 25.76
C PRO A 337 -4.05 5.69 25.61
N VAL A 338 -4.45 5.43 24.37
CA VAL A 338 -5.63 4.63 24.06
C VAL A 338 -5.31 3.18 24.39
N SER A 339 -5.88 2.68 25.48
CA SER A 339 -5.92 1.25 25.75
C SER A 339 -7.00 0.63 24.86
N VAL A 340 -6.62 0.10 23.70
CA VAL A 340 -7.45 -0.88 23.00
C VAL A 340 -7.31 -2.17 23.81
N THR A 341 -8.31 -2.49 24.62
CA THR A 341 -8.30 -3.69 25.46
C THR A 341 -8.49 -4.91 24.58
N THR A 342 -7.42 -5.51 24.08
CA THR A 342 -7.47 -6.82 23.44
C THR A 342 -7.54 -7.88 24.54
N ASN A 343 -8.74 -8.18 25.03
CA ASN A 343 -8.95 -9.34 25.88
C ASN A 343 -8.80 -10.61 25.03
N PHE A 344 -7.58 -11.11 24.88
CA PHE A 344 -7.32 -12.48 24.42
C PHE A 344 -7.81 -13.46 25.51
N ARG A 345 -9.12 -13.66 25.61
CA ARG A 345 -9.65 -14.86 26.26
C ARG A 345 -9.64 -15.98 25.24
N LEU A 346 -8.65 -16.87 25.36
CA LEU A 346 -8.79 -18.24 24.88
C LEU A 346 -10.11 -18.77 25.47
N MET A 347 -11.12 -18.97 24.62
CA MET A 347 -12.29 -19.76 24.96
C MET A 347 -11.81 -21.21 25.14
N GLU A 348 -11.39 -21.56 26.35
CA GLU A 348 -11.12 -22.96 26.68
C GLU A 348 -12.45 -23.73 26.60
N ALA A 349 -12.45 -24.79 25.78
CA ALA A 349 -13.57 -25.70 25.69
C ALA A 349 -13.81 -26.39 27.04
N PRO A 350 -15.07 -26.64 27.46
CA PRO A 350 -15.32 -27.36 28.69
C PRO A 350 -14.72 -28.77 28.59
N THR A 351 -13.84 -29.09 29.55
CA THR A 351 -13.29 -30.43 29.73
C THR A 351 -14.44 -31.43 29.89
N LYS A 352 -14.47 -32.45 29.03
CA LYS A 352 -15.38 -33.59 29.17
C LYS A 352 -15.07 -34.30 30.48
N GLU A 353 -15.95 -34.18 31.48
CA GLU A 353 -16.00 -35.14 32.58
C GLU A 353 -16.35 -36.52 31.99
N VAL A 354 -15.36 -37.39 31.96
CA VAL A 354 -15.56 -38.81 31.69
C VAL A 354 -16.19 -39.41 32.95
N LYS A 355 -17.52 -39.62 32.92
CA LYS A 355 -18.18 -40.52 33.87
C LYS A 355 -17.68 -41.93 33.60
N GLN A 356 -16.84 -42.45 34.50
CA GLN A 356 -16.60 -43.89 34.59
C GLN A 356 -17.89 -44.55 35.10
N VAL A 357 -18.31 -45.59 34.36
CA VAL A 357 -19.43 -46.49 34.67
C VAL A 357 -19.01 -47.49 35.73
#